data_AF-A0AAW7TJT8-F1
#
_entry.id   AF-A0AAW7TJT8-F1
#
_cell.length_a   1.000
_cell.length_b   1.000
_cell.length_c   1.000
_cell.angle_alpha   90.00
_cell.angle_beta   90.00
_cell.angle_gamma   90.00
#
_symmetry.space_group_name_H-M   'P 1'
#
loop_
_entity.id
_entity.type
_entity.pdbx_description
1 polymer ?
#
loop_
_entity_poly.entity_id
_entity_poly.type
_entity_poly.pdbx_seq_one_letter_code
_entity_poly.pdbx_strand_id
1 'polypeptide(L)'
;MSELHLSFNETEEKLIKKMKKGNNDIQIVASNGEESLVCIGSIRVKTGILLLAHITDEHRACYGHIGNRSIQISSKDKNSLVRCIIDRRKREKKKFHVYSEGEFYKYSSQLDDLNVNDKHILFAYIEDNKFAQLTLFNNSIDQKVSELSVRENSLISDLRTLALNYLISNFPDCDQYFRLDGPLS
;
A
#
# COMPACT_ATOMS: atom_id res chain seq x y z
N MET A 1 0.24 -8.39 -22.57
CA MET A 1 0.72 -8.02 -21.23
C MET A 1 0.43 -6.54 -21.10
N SER A 2 -0.65 -6.17 -20.43
CA SER A 2 -0.88 -4.78 -20.07
C SER A 2 0.03 -4.47 -18.89
N GLU A 3 1.06 -3.70 -19.16
CA GLU A 3 1.87 -3.06 -18.15
C GLU A 3 1.10 -1.80 -17.75
N LEU A 4 0.75 -1.63 -16.47
CA LEU A 4 0.38 -0.32 -15.93
C LEU A 4 1.29 0.72 -16.58
N HIS A 5 0.73 1.59 -17.43
CA HIS A 5 1.51 2.63 -18.11
C HIS A 5 1.83 3.72 -17.08
N LEU A 6 2.91 3.50 -16.34
CA LEU A 6 3.35 4.34 -15.24
C LEU A 6 4.34 5.38 -15.75
N SER A 7 3.94 6.65 -15.72
CA SER A 7 4.91 7.73 -15.69
C SER A 7 5.56 7.79 -14.31
N PHE A 8 6.88 7.69 -14.25
CA PHE A 8 7.67 7.78 -13.03
C PHE A 8 8.40 9.11 -12.99
N ASN A 9 8.48 9.73 -11.81
CA ASN A 9 9.40 10.85 -11.64
C ASN A 9 10.85 10.36 -11.50
N GLU A 10 11.81 11.27 -11.61
CA GLU A 10 13.23 10.92 -11.55
C GLU A 10 13.64 10.15 -10.28
N THR A 11 13.00 10.47 -9.15
CA THR A 11 13.33 9.82 -7.87
C THR A 11 12.89 8.35 -7.89
N GLU A 12 11.68 8.11 -8.39
CA GLU A 12 11.13 6.78 -8.53
C GLU A 12 11.92 5.94 -9.52
N GLU A 13 12.30 6.52 -10.67
CA GLU A 13 13.18 5.84 -11.63
C GLU A 13 14.52 5.44 -11.01
N LYS A 14 15.14 6.34 -10.23
CA LYS A 14 16.40 6.06 -9.52
C LYS A 14 16.23 4.90 -8.52
N LEU A 15 15.10 4.84 -7.81
CA LEU A 15 14.80 3.75 -6.87
C LEU A 15 14.53 2.44 -7.60
N ILE A 16 13.72 2.47 -8.66
CA ILE A 16 13.42 1.30 -9.52
C ILE A 16 14.70 0.74 -10.13
N LYS A 17 15.60 1.60 -10.63
CA LYS A 17 16.91 1.17 -11.14
C LYS A 17 17.74 0.44 -10.07
N LYS A 18 17.73 0.91 -8.83
CA LYS A 18 18.42 0.23 -7.70
C LYS A 18 17.75 -1.08 -7.32
N MET A 19 16.43 -1.10 -7.29
CA MET A 19 15.62 -2.29 -7.04
C MET A 19 15.90 -3.39 -8.09
N LYS A 20 15.91 -3.04 -9.38
CA LYS A 20 16.25 -3.93 -10.50
C LYS A 20 17.69 -4.46 -10.45
N LYS A 21 18.60 -3.74 -9.80
CA LYS A 21 19.98 -4.20 -9.52
C LYS A 21 20.09 -5.14 -8.31
N GLY A 22 18.96 -5.66 -7.81
CA GLY A 22 18.92 -6.64 -6.72
C GLY A 22 18.86 -6.06 -5.31
N ASN A 23 18.55 -4.77 -5.16
CA ASN A 23 18.35 -4.19 -3.83
C ASN A 23 16.97 -4.58 -3.28
N ASN A 24 16.94 -5.55 -2.36
CA ASN A 24 15.73 -6.10 -1.77
C ASN A 24 15.11 -5.23 -0.66
N ASP A 25 15.78 -4.15 -0.25
CA ASP A 25 15.24 -3.21 0.73
C ASP A 25 14.29 -2.18 0.09
N ILE A 26 14.12 -2.21 -1.23
CA ILE A 26 13.17 -1.38 -1.96
C ILE A 26 11.97 -2.24 -2.37
N GLN A 27 10.78 -1.78 -2.01
CA GLN A 27 9.52 -2.41 -2.38
C GLN A 27 8.67 -1.43 -3.18
N ILE A 28 7.93 -1.95 -4.16
CA ILE A 28 6.91 -1.20 -4.90
C ILE A 28 5.57 -1.89 -4.70
N VAL A 29 4.56 -1.09 -4.41
CA VAL A 29 3.16 -1.52 -4.29
C VAL A 29 2.33 -0.54 -5.11
N ALA A 30 1.60 -1.01 -6.10
CA ALA A 30 0.80 -0.16 -6.97
C ALA A 30 -0.51 -0.85 -7.33
N SER A 31 -1.61 -0.09 -7.40
CA SER A 31 -2.88 -0.56 -7.93
C SER A 31 -3.76 0.59 -8.42
N ASN A 32 -4.46 0.37 -9.53
CA ASN A 32 -5.53 1.24 -10.03
C ASN A 32 -6.93 0.62 -9.87
N GLY A 33 -7.02 -0.53 -9.20
CA GLY A 33 -8.24 -1.32 -9.01
C GLY A 33 -8.42 -2.46 -10.01
N GLU A 34 -7.91 -2.32 -11.23
CA GLU A 34 -7.95 -3.39 -12.25
C GLU A 34 -6.64 -4.18 -12.29
N GLU A 35 -5.53 -3.45 -12.25
CA GLU A 35 -4.18 -3.98 -12.30
C GLU A 35 -3.46 -3.68 -11.00
N SER A 36 -2.63 -4.64 -10.60
CA SER A 36 -1.89 -4.59 -9.35
C SER A 36 -0.45 -5.06 -9.56
N LEU A 37 0.48 -4.36 -8.92
CA LEU A 37 1.90 -4.69 -8.95
C LEU A 37 2.48 -4.64 -7.53
N VAL A 38 3.07 -5.75 -7.11
CA VAL A 38 3.92 -5.82 -5.93
C VAL A 38 5.28 -6.35 -6.33
N CYS A 39 6.34 -5.59 -6.01
CA CYS A 39 7.72 -6.01 -6.19
C CYS A 39 8.50 -5.81 -4.89
N ILE A 40 9.29 -6.80 -4.48
CA ILE A 40 10.27 -6.69 -3.40
C ILE A 40 11.64 -6.97 -4.02
N GLY A 41 12.49 -5.95 -4.09
CA GLY A 41 13.66 -6.02 -4.95
C GLY A 41 13.27 -6.32 -6.40
N SER A 42 14.05 -7.15 -7.08
CA SER A 42 13.77 -7.56 -8.45
C SER A 42 12.65 -8.61 -8.59
N ILE A 43 12.06 -9.06 -7.48
CA ILE A 43 11.08 -10.16 -7.47
C ILE A 43 9.66 -9.58 -7.48
N ARG A 44 8.86 -10.01 -8.46
CA ARG A 44 7.42 -9.75 -8.48
C ARG A 44 6.70 -10.75 -7.56
N VAL A 45 5.90 -10.24 -6.63
CA VAL A 45 5.08 -11.04 -5.72
C VAL A 45 3.69 -11.21 -6.35
N LYS A 46 3.21 -12.45 -6.47
CA LYS A 46 1.84 -12.75 -6.90
C LYS A 46 0.95 -12.78 -5.66
N THR A 47 0.08 -11.79 -5.53
CA THR A 47 -0.74 -11.61 -4.33
C THR A 47 -2.13 -12.22 -4.50
N GLY A 48 -2.61 -12.91 -3.47
CA GLY A 48 -4.01 -13.30 -3.34
C GLY A 48 -4.88 -12.14 -2.84
N ILE A 49 -4.31 -11.28 -1.98
CA ILE A 49 -4.94 -10.04 -1.54
C ILE A 49 -3.94 -8.89 -1.66
N LEU A 50 -4.39 -7.77 -2.20
CA LEU A 50 -3.71 -6.47 -2.12
C LEU A 50 -4.73 -5.43 -1.70
N LEU A 51 -4.43 -4.67 -0.66
CA LEU A 51 -5.18 -3.47 -0.29
C LEU A 51 -4.20 -2.32 -0.17
N LEU A 52 -4.34 -1.30 -1.00
CA LEU A 52 -3.47 -0.13 -1.00
C LEU A 52 -4.33 1.12 -0.89
N ALA A 53 -4.22 1.81 0.24
CA ALA A 53 -4.97 3.03 0.50
C ALA A 53 -4.06 4.21 0.81
N HIS A 54 -4.48 5.38 0.35
CA HIS A 54 -3.88 6.66 0.65
C HIS A 54 -4.98 7.64 1.05
N ILE A 55 -4.81 8.26 2.22
CA ILE A 55 -5.78 9.19 2.81
C ILE A 55 -5.03 10.47 3.16
N THR A 56 -5.49 11.56 2.58
CA THR A 56 -5.17 12.94 2.96
C THR A 56 -6.41 13.63 3.53
N ASP A 57 -6.29 14.90 3.92
CA ASP A 57 -7.46 15.72 4.28
C ASP A 57 -8.42 15.94 3.11
N GLU A 58 -7.87 16.03 1.89
CA GLU A 58 -8.63 16.33 0.67
C GLU A 58 -9.03 15.07 -0.11
N HIS A 59 -8.27 13.97 0.01
CA HIS A 59 -8.38 12.81 -0.88
C HIS A 59 -8.38 11.51 -0.09
N ARG A 60 -9.23 10.56 -0.49
CA ARG A 60 -9.19 9.19 0.02
C ARG A 60 -9.34 8.22 -1.13
N ALA A 61 -8.33 7.37 -1.28
CA ALA A 61 -8.33 6.34 -2.29
C ALA A 61 -7.91 5.00 -1.69
N CYS A 62 -8.55 3.93 -2.14
CA CYS A 62 -8.20 2.54 -1.86
C CYS A 62 -8.37 1.72 -3.14
N TYR A 63 -7.28 1.07 -3.55
CA TYR A 63 -7.21 0.22 -4.72
C TYR A 63 -6.61 -1.14 -4.37
N GLY A 64 -7.02 -2.19 -5.08
CA GLY A 64 -6.43 -3.50 -4.93
C GLY A 64 -7.39 -4.62 -5.34
N HIS A 65 -7.24 -5.77 -4.69
CA HIS A 65 -8.07 -6.93 -4.96
C HIS A 65 -8.12 -7.91 -3.78
N ILE A 66 -9.21 -8.68 -3.71
CA ILE A 66 -9.33 -9.90 -2.90
C ILE A 66 -9.70 -11.04 -3.84
N GLY A 67 -8.79 -12.01 -3.99
CA GLY A 67 -8.94 -13.07 -4.99
C GLY A 67 -9.10 -12.45 -6.38
N ASN A 68 -10.25 -12.69 -7.02
CA ASN A 68 -10.57 -12.15 -8.34
C ASN A 68 -11.41 -10.86 -8.30
N ARG A 69 -11.76 -10.35 -7.11
CA ARG A 69 -12.58 -9.15 -6.96
C ARG A 69 -11.70 -7.92 -6.85
N SER A 70 -11.86 -7.00 -7.79
CA SER A 70 -11.24 -5.68 -7.78
C SER A 70 -11.86 -4.78 -6.72
N ILE A 71 -11.01 -4.00 -6.04
CA ILE A 71 -11.40 -2.95 -5.10
C ILE A 71 -10.98 -1.63 -5.70
N GLN A 72 -11.95 -0.72 -5.84
CA GLN A 72 -11.72 0.59 -6.41
C GLN A 72 -12.60 1.62 -5.70
N ILE A 73 -12.01 2.36 -4.77
CA ILE A 73 -12.70 3.38 -3.98
C ILE A 73 -11.86 4.64 -4.06
N SER A 74 -12.45 5.74 -4.53
CA SER A 74 -11.77 7.03 -4.64
C SER A 74 -12.78 8.16 -4.48
N SER A 75 -12.33 9.26 -3.86
CA SER A 75 -13.11 10.50 -3.73
C SER A 75 -13.02 11.42 -4.96
N LYS A 76 -12.09 11.18 -5.90
CA LYS A 76 -11.90 12.01 -7.11
C LYS A 76 -12.30 11.30 -8.39
N ASP A 77 -11.57 10.26 -8.79
CA ASP A 77 -11.66 9.67 -10.13
C ASP A 77 -11.53 8.15 -10.16
N LYS A 78 -12.34 7.51 -11.01
CA LYS A 78 -12.35 6.05 -11.26
C LYS A 78 -11.23 5.55 -12.18
N ASN A 79 -10.28 6.40 -12.61
CA ASN A 79 -9.13 5.98 -13.43
C ASN A 79 -7.79 6.36 -12.79
N SER A 80 -7.81 6.66 -11.49
CA SER A 80 -6.61 7.01 -10.75
C SER A 80 -5.84 5.78 -10.27
N LEU A 81 -4.58 6.02 -9.92
CA LEU A 81 -3.62 5.04 -9.43
C LEU A 81 -3.16 5.47 -8.05
N VAL A 82 -3.01 4.50 -7.14
CA VAL A 82 -2.12 4.67 -5.99
C VAL A 82 -0.89 3.80 -6.20
N ARG A 83 0.27 4.40 -5.99
CA ARG A 83 1.56 3.72 -6.07
C ARG A 83 2.46 4.20 -4.96
N CYS A 84 3.03 3.27 -4.23
CA CYS A 84 4.00 3.54 -3.18
C CYS A 84 5.31 2.80 -3.47
N ILE A 85 6.43 3.52 -3.40
CA ILE A 85 7.77 2.93 -3.28
C ILE A 85 8.23 3.10 -1.84
N ILE A 86 8.53 1.98 -1.19
CA ILE A 86 9.00 1.92 0.19
C ILE A 86 10.50 1.65 0.17
N ASP A 87 11.29 2.59 0.66
CA ASP A 87 12.75 2.50 0.74
C ASP A 87 13.19 2.21 2.19
N ARG A 88 13.59 0.96 2.44
CA ARG A 88 14.00 0.44 3.76
C ARG A 88 15.51 0.32 3.92
N ARG A 89 16.31 0.81 2.97
CA ARG A 89 17.79 0.70 3.01
C ARG A 89 18.40 1.31 4.27
N LYS A 90 17.70 2.26 4.90
CA LYS A 90 18.04 2.80 6.22
C LYS A 90 16.90 2.46 7.18
N ARG A 91 17.06 1.41 7.99
CA ARG A 91 15.99 0.89 8.89
C ARG A 91 15.36 1.97 9.77
N GLU A 92 16.18 2.88 10.30
CA GLU A 92 15.75 4.00 11.16
C GLU A 92 15.13 5.19 10.39
N LYS A 93 15.26 5.21 9.06
CA LYS A 93 14.85 6.31 8.18
C LYS A 93 14.10 5.77 6.96
N LYS A 94 13.01 5.05 7.21
CA LYS A 94 12.15 4.53 6.15
C LYS A 94 11.54 5.70 5.39
N LYS A 95 11.53 5.60 4.06
CA LYS A 95 10.94 6.60 3.19
C LYS A 95 9.85 5.99 2.33
N PHE A 96 8.78 6.73 2.14
CA PHE A 96 7.66 6.35 1.30
C PHE A 96 7.53 7.40 0.22
N HIS A 97 7.59 6.97 -1.04
CA HIS A 97 7.36 7.80 -2.20
C HIS A 97 6.00 7.40 -2.76
N VAL A 98 4.99 8.23 -2.53
CA VAL A 98 3.59 7.92 -2.82
C VAL A 98 3.13 8.78 -3.98
N TYR A 99 2.70 8.14 -5.06
CA TYR A 99 1.92 8.77 -6.12
C TYR A 99 0.45 8.40 -5.91
N SER A 100 -0.43 9.39 -5.87
CA SER A 100 -1.85 9.20 -5.64
C SER A 100 -2.61 10.25 -6.41
N GLU A 101 -3.49 9.82 -7.31
CA GLU A 101 -4.45 10.69 -8.03
C GLU A 101 -3.81 11.92 -8.72
N GLY A 102 -2.67 11.74 -9.37
CA GLY A 102 -1.96 12.82 -10.06
C GLY A 102 -0.91 13.53 -9.23
N GLU A 103 -0.89 13.31 -7.92
CA GLU A 103 -0.01 14.02 -6.99
C GLU A 103 1.09 13.13 -6.42
N PHE A 104 2.22 13.75 -6.07
CA PHE A 104 3.36 13.07 -5.48
C PHE A 104 3.64 13.55 -4.06
N TYR A 105 3.73 12.59 -3.16
CA TYR A 105 3.98 12.78 -1.75
C TYR A 105 5.23 12.02 -1.34
N LYS A 106 5.95 12.58 -0.37
CA LYS A 106 7.13 11.95 0.20
C LYS A 106 7.01 11.95 1.71
N TYR A 107 7.00 10.75 2.28
CA TYR A 107 6.91 10.54 3.72
C TYR A 107 8.20 9.94 4.25
N SER A 108 8.45 10.23 5.52
CA SER A 108 9.63 9.81 6.27
C SER A 108 9.19 9.33 7.63
N SER A 109 9.84 8.29 8.15
CA SER A 109 9.62 7.85 9.53
C SER A 109 10.16 8.83 10.57
N GLN A 110 10.87 9.89 10.16
CA GLN A 110 11.38 10.93 11.05
C GLN A 110 10.40 12.12 11.15
N LEU A 111 10.41 12.78 12.31
CA LEU A 111 9.48 13.87 12.65
C LEU A 111 9.65 15.11 11.76
N ASP A 112 10.85 15.34 11.23
CA ASP A 112 11.27 16.64 10.69
C ASP A 112 10.69 17.01 9.29
N ASP A 113 10.01 16.09 8.61
CA ASP A 113 9.71 16.23 7.17
C ASP A 113 8.26 16.66 6.84
N LEU A 114 7.34 16.83 7.81
CA LEU A 114 5.91 17.11 7.53
C LEU A 114 5.28 18.08 8.54
N ASN A 115 4.37 18.94 8.06
CA ASN A 115 3.47 19.69 8.94
C ASN A 115 2.70 18.69 9.82
N VAL A 116 2.78 18.85 11.14
CA VAL A 116 2.19 17.93 12.12
C VAL A 116 0.64 17.91 12.04
N ASN A 117 0.05 18.89 11.37
CA ASN A 117 -1.40 19.09 11.35
C ASN A 117 -2.12 18.43 10.17
N ASP A 118 -1.41 18.03 9.12
CA ASP A 118 -2.05 17.47 7.92
C ASP A 118 -2.23 15.95 8.09
N LYS A 119 -3.46 15.46 7.89
CA LYS A 119 -3.75 14.03 7.95
C LYS A 119 -3.11 13.37 6.75
N HIS A 120 -2.11 12.52 6.97
CA HIS A 120 -1.51 11.70 5.94
C HIS A 120 -1.39 10.27 6.41
N ILE A 121 -2.15 9.38 5.76
CA ILE A 121 -2.17 7.96 6.05
C ILE A 121 -1.91 7.20 4.76
N LEU A 122 -0.91 6.31 4.79
CA LEU A 122 -0.68 5.31 3.77
C LEU A 122 -0.85 3.94 4.41
N PHE A 123 -1.65 3.09 3.77
CA PHE A 123 -1.92 1.73 4.22
C PHE A 123 -1.67 0.77 3.06
N ALA A 124 -0.86 -0.25 3.29
CA ALA A 124 -0.63 -1.33 2.33
C ALA A 124 -0.71 -2.68 3.05
N TYR A 125 -1.67 -3.49 2.66
CA TYR A 125 -1.78 -4.89 3.04
C TYR A 125 -1.55 -5.78 1.83
N ILE A 126 -0.66 -6.75 1.98
CA ILE A 126 -0.24 -7.65 0.90
C ILE A 126 -0.29 -9.06 1.47
N GLU A 127 -0.95 -9.96 0.76
CA GLU A 127 -1.04 -11.36 1.14
C GLU A 127 -0.81 -12.27 -0.06
N ASP A 128 0.01 -13.30 0.15
CA ASP A 128 0.07 -14.49 -0.70
C ASP A 128 -0.28 -15.75 0.13
N ASN A 129 -0.13 -16.95 -0.45
CA ASN A 129 -0.50 -18.19 0.21
C ASN A 129 0.43 -18.61 1.38
N LYS A 130 1.50 -17.86 1.67
CA LYS A 130 2.52 -18.18 2.68
C LYS A 130 2.90 -17.00 3.55
N PHE A 131 2.43 -15.80 3.24
CA PHE A 131 2.93 -14.58 3.83
C PHE A 131 1.87 -13.48 3.77
N ALA A 132 1.79 -12.70 4.86
CA ALA A 132 1.08 -11.44 4.88
C ALA A 132 1.96 -10.33 5.44
N GLN A 133 1.82 -9.14 4.87
CA GLN A 133 2.48 -7.92 5.30
C GLN A 133 1.46 -6.80 5.43
N LEU A 134 1.52 -6.10 6.56
CA LEU A 134 0.85 -4.83 6.78
C LEU A 134 1.91 -3.73 6.91
N THR A 135 1.74 -2.65 6.16
CA THR A 135 2.53 -1.42 6.28
C THR A 135 1.58 -0.25 6.45
N LEU A 136 1.71 0.46 7.57
CA LEU A 136 0.93 1.65 7.89
C LEU A 136 1.89 2.80 8.15
N PHE A 137 1.69 3.90 7.44
CA PHE A 137 2.23 5.20 7.79
C PHE A 137 1.06 6.09 8.24
N ASN A 138 1.22 6.80 9.35
CA ASN A 138 0.27 7.77 9.88
C ASN A 138 1.04 8.96 10.46
N ASN A 139 0.91 10.14 9.84
CA ASN A 139 1.63 11.35 10.28
C ASN A 139 1.10 11.94 11.59
N SER A 140 -0.08 11.55 12.05
CA SER A 140 -0.74 12.09 13.24
C SER A 140 -0.30 11.45 14.56
N ILE A 141 0.66 10.50 14.54
CA ILE A 141 1.16 9.78 15.71
C ILE A 141 2.69 9.86 15.78
N ASP A 142 3.26 9.79 16.98
CA ASP A 142 4.72 9.88 17.18
C ASP A 142 5.47 8.75 16.46
N GLN A 143 5.00 7.51 16.64
CA GLN A 143 5.50 6.37 15.89
C GLN A 143 4.78 6.28 14.54
N LYS A 144 5.20 7.13 13.61
CA LYS A 144 4.55 7.30 12.31
C LYS A 144 4.44 6.04 11.45
N VAL A 145 5.26 5.00 11.70
CA VAL A 145 5.32 3.78 10.87
C VAL A 145 5.10 2.53 11.70
N SER A 146 4.16 1.70 11.28
CA SER A 146 3.97 0.33 11.75
C SER A 146 4.14 -0.66 10.59
N GLU A 147 4.98 -1.67 10.78
CA GLU A 147 5.16 -2.76 9.82
C GLU A 147 5.04 -4.10 10.53
N LEU A 148 4.13 -4.94 10.05
CA LEU A 148 3.93 -6.30 10.55
C LEU A 148 4.08 -7.26 9.38
N SER A 149 4.67 -8.42 9.66
CA SER A 149 4.98 -9.44 8.66
C SER A 149 4.87 -10.81 9.31
N VAL A 150 4.01 -11.67 8.77
CA VAL A 150 3.68 -12.96 9.34
C VAL A 150 3.69 -14.04 8.27
N ARG A 151 4.01 -15.27 8.67
CA ARG A 151 4.03 -16.46 7.79
C ARG A 151 3.21 -17.62 8.34
N GLU A 152 2.79 -17.54 9.59
CA GLU A 152 1.94 -18.55 10.22
C GLU A 152 0.49 -18.33 9.78
N ASN A 153 -0.20 -19.38 9.34
CA ASN A 153 -1.54 -19.27 8.74
C ASN A 153 -2.58 -18.63 9.67
N SER A 154 -2.55 -18.97 10.97
CA SER A 154 -3.37 -18.36 12.02
C SER A 154 -3.17 -16.84 12.05
N LEU A 155 -1.90 -16.41 12.14
CA LEU A 155 -1.52 -15.00 12.20
C LEU A 155 -1.78 -14.26 10.89
N ILE A 156 -1.71 -14.92 9.74
CA ILE A 156 -2.12 -14.36 8.44
C ILE A 156 -3.62 -14.01 8.50
N SER A 157 -4.45 -14.91 9.01
CA SER A 157 -5.90 -14.65 9.16
C SER A 157 -6.19 -13.50 10.12
N ASP A 158 -5.47 -13.44 11.25
CA ASP A 158 -5.61 -12.36 12.22
C ASP A 158 -5.18 -11.01 11.62
N LEU A 159 -4.04 -10.98 10.92
CA LEU A 159 -3.55 -9.77 10.26
C LEU A 159 -4.48 -9.30 9.14
N ARG A 160 -5.08 -10.23 8.38
CA ARG A 160 -6.11 -9.93 7.38
C ARG A 160 -7.32 -9.26 8.04
N THR A 161 -7.80 -9.82 9.14
CA THR A 161 -8.93 -9.26 9.90
C THR A 161 -8.63 -7.84 10.37
N LEU A 162 -7.44 -7.61 10.92
CA LEU A 162 -6.99 -6.28 11.34
C LEU A 162 -6.93 -5.30 10.16
N ALA A 163 -6.37 -5.74 9.03
CA ALA A 163 -6.27 -4.94 7.82
C ALA A 163 -7.65 -4.53 7.27
N LEU A 164 -8.60 -5.48 7.21
CA LEU A 164 -9.96 -5.22 6.75
C LEU A 164 -10.72 -4.30 7.70
N ASN A 165 -10.64 -4.53 9.02
CA ASN A 165 -11.29 -3.66 10.01
C ASN A 165 -10.78 -2.22 9.95
N TYR A 166 -9.46 -2.05 9.78
CA TYR A 166 -8.86 -0.73 9.60
C TYR A 166 -9.40 -0.03 8.36
N LEU A 167 -9.49 -0.75 7.24
CA LEU A 167 -9.97 -0.20 5.98
C LEU A 167 -11.47 0.16 6.07
N ILE A 168 -12.31 -0.72 6.61
CA ILE A 168 -13.75 -0.47 6.83
C ILE A 168 -13.98 0.77 7.69
N SER A 169 -13.19 0.94 8.74
CA SER A 169 -13.29 2.11 9.63
C SER A 169 -12.96 3.43 8.92
N ASN A 170 -12.10 3.40 7.88
CA ASN A 170 -11.71 4.59 7.13
C ASN A 170 -12.52 4.81 5.84
N PHE A 171 -13.17 3.75 5.33
CA PHE A 171 -13.97 3.75 4.11
C PHE A 171 -15.31 3.03 4.35
N PRO A 172 -16.28 3.56 5.12
CA PRO A 172 -17.48 2.80 5.50
C PRO A 172 -18.27 2.18 4.33
N ASP A 173 -18.26 2.81 3.16
CA ASP A 173 -18.94 2.32 1.94
C ASP A 173 -18.25 1.10 1.29
N CYS A 174 -17.08 0.70 1.80
CA CYS A 174 -16.33 -0.45 1.29
C CYS A 174 -16.86 -1.80 1.81
N ASP A 175 -17.75 -1.78 2.79
CA ASP A 175 -18.27 -2.96 3.48
C ASP A 175 -18.90 -4.00 2.51
N GLN A 176 -19.48 -3.52 1.40
CA GLN A 176 -20.01 -4.38 0.32
C GLN A 176 -18.95 -5.25 -0.37
N TYR A 177 -17.68 -4.83 -0.40
CA TYR A 177 -16.59 -5.61 -0.99
C TYR A 177 -16.13 -6.75 -0.07
N PHE A 178 -16.44 -6.66 1.23
CA PHE A 178 -15.90 -7.54 2.27
C PHE A 178 -16.94 -8.50 2.85
N ARG A 179 -18.24 -8.28 2.62
CA ARG A 179 -19.33 -9.07 3.22
C ARG A 179 -19.82 -10.30 2.43
N LEU A 180 -19.22 -10.63 1.28
CA LEU A 180 -19.84 -11.61 0.35
C LEU A 180 -19.12 -12.95 0.16
N ASP A 181 -18.15 -13.29 1.00
CA ASP A 181 -17.74 -14.69 1.14
C ASP A 181 -17.92 -15.07 2.61
N GLY A 182 -18.55 -16.23 2.85
CA GLY A 182 -18.61 -16.86 4.17
C GLY A 182 -17.20 -17.04 4.77
N PRO A 183 -17.08 -17.56 6.01
CA PRO A 183 -15.82 -17.57 6.74
C PRO A 183 -14.68 -18.03 5.82
N LEU A 184 -13.69 -17.16 5.64
CA LEU A 184 -12.49 -17.41 4.83
C LEU A 184 -11.80 -18.65 5.42
N SER A 185 -12.13 -19.81 4.87
CA SER A 185 -11.69 -21.14 5.30
C SER A 185 -10.38 -21.53 4.63
#